data_AF-A0A521W5D6-F1
#
_entry.id   AF-A0A521W5D6-F1
#
_cell.length_a   1.000
_cell.length_b   1.000
_cell.length_c   1.000
_cell.angle_alpha   90.00
_cell.angle_beta   90.00
_cell.angle_gamma   90.00
#
_symmetry.space_group_name_H-M   'P 1'
#
loop_
_entity.id
_entity.type
_entity.pdbx_description
1 polymer ?
#
loop_
_entity_poly.entity_id
_entity_poly.type
_entity_poly.pdbx_seq_one_letter_code
_entity_poly.pdbx_strand_id
1 'polypeptide(L)' 'VEKTHVLRVLEATGWHRGRACDILGVSRPRLRRLIRQYSLVVPAGAAEDADAKEGDARES' A
#
# COMPACT_ATOMS: atom_id res chain seq x y z
N VAL A 1 7.94 -14.18 4.82
CA VAL A 1 8.42 -13.77 3.48
C VAL A 1 7.57 -12.64 2.90
N GLU A 2 6.23 -12.72 2.92
CA GLU A 2 5.34 -11.67 2.40
C GLU A 2 5.55 -10.26 2.99
N LYS A 3 5.62 -10.12 4.33
CA LYS A 3 5.81 -8.81 4.99
C LYS A 3 7.05 -8.05 4.45
N THR A 4 8.18 -8.75 4.31
CA THR A 4 9.43 -8.17 3.79
C THR A 4 9.32 -7.79 2.32
N HIS A 5 8.53 -8.52 1.53
CA HIS A 5 8.28 -8.20 0.13
C HIS A 5 7.43 -6.94 0.01
N VAL A 6 6.32 -6.85 0.77
CA VAL A 6 5.45 -5.67 0.83
C VAL A 6 6.24 -4.44 1.30
N LEU A 7 7.04 -4.57 2.36
CA LEU A 7 7.87 -3.47 2.86
C LEU A 7 8.89 -3.01 1.80
N ARG A 8 9.60 -3.92 1.14
CA ARG A 8 10.56 -3.56 0.08
C ARG A 8 9.90 -2.81 -1.07
N VAL A 9 8.72 -3.25 -1.51
CA VAL A 9 7.99 -2.55 -2.58
C VAL A 9 7.51 -1.18 -2.11
N LEU A 10 7.01 -1.06 -0.88
CA LEU A 10 6.62 0.22 -0.29
C LEU A 10 7.83 1.16 -0.20
N GLU A 11 8.97 0.71 0.29
CA GLU A 11 10.19 1.52 0.35
C GLU A 11 10.71 1.91 -1.05
N ALA A 12 10.77 0.96 -2.00
CA ALA A 12 11.20 1.22 -3.37
C ALA A 12 10.27 2.19 -4.11
N THR A 13 8.99 2.22 -3.74
CA THR A 13 8.00 3.16 -4.26
C THR A 13 7.86 4.41 -3.40
N GLY A 14 8.66 4.63 -2.35
CA GLY A 14 8.49 5.80 -1.47
C GLY A 14 7.10 5.89 -0.81
N TRP A 15 6.50 4.74 -0.49
CA TRP A 15 5.17 4.56 0.10
C TRP A 15 4.00 5.00 -0.77
N HIS A 16 4.20 5.12 -2.08
CA HIS A 16 3.12 5.36 -3.02
C HIS A 16 2.20 4.14 -3.14
N ARG A 17 1.09 4.18 -2.39
CA ARG A 17 0.09 3.11 -2.31
C ARG A 17 -0.42 2.64 -3.68
N GLY A 18 -0.58 3.56 -4.64
CA GLY A 18 -0.95 3.23 -6.03
C GLY A 18 0.09 2.35 -6.72
N ARG A 19 1.33 2.84 -6.85
CA ARG A 19 2.44 2.08 -7.44
C ARG A 19 2.72 0.78 -6.70
N ALA A 20 2.61 0.79 -5.37
CA ALA A 20 2.79 -0.42 -4.57
C ALA A 20 1.73 -1.47 -4.87
N CYS A 21 0.46 -1.09 -5.08
CA CYS A 21 -0.60 -2.01 -5.52
C CYS A 21 -0.31 -2.60 -6.90
N ASP A 22 0.13 -1.77 -7.85
CA ASP A 22 0.47 -2.21 -9.21
C ASP A 22 1.61 -3.24 -9.21
N ILE A 23 2.65 -3.00 -8.40
CA ILE A 23 3.82 -3.90 -8.30
C ILE A 23 3.47 -5.18 -7.52
N LEU A 24 2.72 -5.06 -6.43
CA LEU A 24 2.30 -6.22 -5.63
C LEU A 24 1.19 -7.03 -6.31
N GLY A 25 0.56 -6.49 -7.35
CA GLY A 25 -0.59 -7.11 -8.02
C GLY A 25 -1.80 -7.29 -7.10
N VAL A 26 -1.91 -6.46 -6.06
CA VAL A 26 -2.99 -6.54 -5.08
C VAL A 26 -3.93 -5.34 -5.21
N SER A 27 -5.21 -5.55 -4.94
CA SER A 27 -6.16 -4.46 -4.86
C SER A 27 -5.81 -3.50 -3.72
N ARG A 28 -6.05 -2.20 -3.91
CA ARG A 28 -5.95 -1.16 -2.86
C ARG A 28 -6.52 -1.55 -1.48
N PRO A 29 -7.74 -2.12 -1.36
CA PRO A 29 -8.26 -2.54 -0.06
C PRO A 29 -7.45 -3.68 0.58
N ARG A 30 -6.90 -4.59 -0.23
CA ARG A 30 -6.03 -5.67 0.25
C ARG A 30 -4.69 -5.11 0.76
N LEU A 31 -4.09 -4.16 0.04
CA LEU A 31 -2.88 -3.48 0.51
C LEU A 31 -3.10 -2.79 1.87
N ARG A 32 -4.23 -2.08 2.04
CA ARG A 32 -4.58 -1.45 3.32
C ARG A 32 -4.71 -2.47 4.47
N ARG A 33 -5.34 -3.62 4.22
CA ARG A 33 -5.42 -4.71 5.21
C ARG A 33 -4.03 -5.22 5.58
N LEU A 34 -3.14 -5.43 4.61
CA LEU A 34 -1.77 -5.88 4.85
C LEU A 34 -0.96 -4.86 5.66
N ILE A 35 -1.07 -3.57 5.34
CA ILE A 35 -0.41 -2.49 6.09
C ILE A 35 -0.86 -2.49 7.56
N ARG A 36 -2.17 -2.61 7.82
CA ARG A 36 -2.72 -2.71 9.18
C ARG A 36 -2.31 -4.00 9.87
N GLN A 37 -2.38 -5.13 9.18
CA GLN A 37 -2.07 -6.45 9.73
C GLN A 37 -0.59 -6.61 10.08
N TYR A 38 0.29 -5.99 9.30
CA TYR A 38 1.73 -5.99 9.55
C TYR A 38 2.21 -4.80 10.36
N SER A 39 1.29 -3.91 10.77
CA SER A 39 1.55 -2.65 11.47
C SER A 39 2.70 -1.87 10.83
N LEU A 40 2.65 -1.70 9.50
CA LEU A 40 3.69 -0.98 8.76
C LEU A 40 3.55 0.52 9.03
N VAL A 41 4.61 1.14 9.53
CA VAL A 41 4.65 2.56 9.88
C VAL A 41 5.32 3.33 8.75
N VAL A 42 4.62 4.33 8.22
CA VAL A 42 5.16 5.23 7.19
C VAL A 42 6.33 6.01 7.83
N PRO A 43 7.56 5.92 7.29
CA PRO A 43 8.66 6.74 7.77
C PRO A 43 8.36 8.20 7.40
N ALA A 44 8.66 9.13 8.31
CA ALA A 44 8.23 10.53 8.27
C ALA A 44 8.62 11.34 7.01
N GLY A 45 9.38 10.77 6.07
CA GLY A 45 9.73 11.37 4.78
C GLY A 45 9.09 10.71 3.55
N ALA A 46 8.29 9.65 3.73
CA ALA A 46 7.60 9.01 2.63
C ALA A 46 6.24 9.67 2.45
N ALA A 47 6.07 10.35 1.32
CA ALA A 47 4.93 11.21 1.05
C ALA A 47 3.61 10.48 1.32
N GLU A 48 2.86 10.98 2.29
CA GLU A 48 1.48 10.59 2.60
C GLU A 48 0.55 11.10 1.48
N ASP A 49 0.83 10.70 0.24
CA ASP A 49 0.03 11.10 -0.90
C ASP A 49 -1.30 10.34 -0.88
N ALA A 50 -2.27 11.03 -0.28
CA ALA A 50 -3.64 11.17 -0.78
C ALA A 50 -4.40 9.86 -1.03
N ASP A 51 -4.85 9.20 0.05
CA ASP A 51 -6.12 8.45 0.00
C ASP A 51 -7.25 9.48 0.19
N ALA A 52 -7.47 10.33 -0.81
CA ALA A 52 -8.47 11.40 -0.76
C ALA A 52 -9.42 11.43 -1.97
N LYS A 53 -9.38 10.46 -2.87
CA LYS A 53 -10.38 10.31 -3.93
C LYS A 53 -10.76 8.85 -4.14
N GLU A 54 -11.93 8.52 -3.57
CA GLU A 54 -13.07 7.94 -4.28
C GLU A 54 -12.90 6.57 -4.97
N GLY A 55 -13.85 5.68 -4.69
CA GLY A 55 -14.04 4.45 -5.46
C GLY A 55 -14.22 3.22 -4.60
N ASP A 56 -15.29 3.20 -3.81
CA ASP A 56 -16.10 1.99 -3.67
C ASP A 56 -16.44 1.49 -5.09
N ALA A 57 -15.64 0.57 -5.62
CA ALA A 57 -15.95 -0.15 -6.85
C ALA A 57 -15.99 -1.63 -6.50
N ARG A 58 -17.16 -1.99 -5.97
CA ARG A 58 -17.84 -3.29 -6.00
C ARG A 58 -17.03 -4.47 -6.54
N GLU A 59 -16.85 -5.40 -5.63
CA GLU A 59 -16.68 -6.84 -5.83
C GLU A 59 -17.58 -7.38 -6.96
N SER A 60 -17.00 -8.10 -7.93
CA SER A 60 -17.63 -9.16 -8.76
C SER A 60 -16.54 -10.02 -9.38
#